data_AF-A0A9Q0EPH8-F1
#
_entry.id   AF-A0A9Q0EPH8-F1
#
_cell.length_a   1.000
_cell.length_b   1.000
_cell.length_c   1.000
_cell.angle_alpha   90.00
_cell.angle_beta   90.00
_cell.angle_gamma   90.00
#
_symmetry.space_group_name_H-M   'P 1'
#
loop_
_entity.id
_entity.type
_entity.pdbx_description
1 polymer ?
#
loop_
_entity_poly.entity_id
_entity_poly.type
_entity_poly.pdbx_seq_one_letter_code
_entity_poly.pdbx_strand_id
1 'polypeptide(L)'
;MRNTPPPTPPGGRYPRVIGKHAEDIFGELFCEANTFYLRANSLQDRIDRLAVKVTQLDSTVEEEMYNLSDMPPPLNILSSYRDDNKEGLKFYTDPSYFFHLWKETMLSSDA
;
A
#
# COMPACT_ATOMS: atom_id res chain seq x y z
N MET A 1 2.27 56.98 -46.90
CA MET A 1 2.81 56.01 -45.92
C MET A 1 2.88 54.65 -46.58
N ARG A 2 4.08 54.19 -46.96
CA ARG A 2 4.33 52.82 -47.41
C ARG A 2 5.38 52.23 -46.47
N ASN A 3 4.98 51.27 -45.65
CA ASN A 3 5.88 50.53 -44.78
C ASN A 3 6.67 49.55 -45.64
N THR A 4 7.93 49.85 -45.92
CA THR A 4 8.86 48.90 -46.52
C THR A 4 9.41 47.97 -45.43
N PRO A 5 9.50 46.65 -45.66
CA PRO A 5 10.11 45.73 -44.71
C PRO A 5 11.61 46.06 -44.52
N PRO A 6 12.18 45.80 -43.32
CA PRO A 6 13.59 46.10 -43.05
C PRO A 6 14.51 45.21 -43.90
N PRO A 7 15.69 45.71 -44.29
CA PRO A 7 16.61 44.97 -45.14
C PRO A 7 17.16 43.74 -44.41
N THR A 8 17.02 42.56 -45.02
CA THR A 8 17.66 41.32 -44.56
C THR A 8 19.19 41.47 -44.59
N PRO A 9 19.91 41.08 -43.53
CA PRO A 9 21.37 41.17 -43.51
C PRO A 9 22.01 40.17 -44.49
N PRO A 10 23.05 40.57 -45.25
CA PRO A 10 23.80 39.63 -46.07
C PRO A 10 24.67 38.76 -45.15
N GLY A 11 24.40 37.45 -45.15
CA GLY A 11 25.24 36.44 -44.45
C GLY A 11 24.71 35.95 -43.10
N GLY A 12 23.52 36.35 -42.67
CA GLY A 12 22.90 35.85 -41.45
C GLY A 12 22.37 34.42 -41.61
N ARG A 13 23.21 33.40 -41.41
CA ARG A 13 22.66 32.10 -41.00
C ARG A 13 21.98 32.34 -39.65
N TYR A 14 20.65 32.35 -39.63
CA TYR A 14 19.84 32.27 -38.41
C TYR A 14 20.43 31.21 -37.46
N PRO A 15 20.26 31.33 -36.12
CA PRO A 15 20.76 30.38 -35.13
C PRO A 15 19.99 29.05 -35.20
N ARG A 16 20.12 28.35 -36.32
CA ARG A 16 19.47 27.07 -36.64
C ARG A 16 20.02 25.96 -35.75
N VAL A 17 21.24 26.11 -35.27
CA VAL A 17 21.94 25.11 -34.44
C VAL A 17 21.39 25.08 -33.01
N ILE A 18 21.05 26.23 -32.42
CA ILE A 18 20.48 26.31 -31.06
C ILE A 18 19.03 25.84 -31.07
N GLY A 19 18.26 26.21 -32.11
CA GLY A 19 16.89 25.71 -32.30
C GLY A 19 16.86 24.19 -32.41
N LYS A 20 17.74 23.61 -33.25
CA LYS A 20 17.80 22.16 -33.43
C LYS A 20 18.25 21.43 -32.16
N HIS A 21 19.25 21.95 -31.46
CA HIS A 21 19.71 21.39 -30.19
C HIS A 21 18.61 21.42 -29.11
N ALA A 22 17.86 22.52 -29.03
CA ALA A 22 16.71 22.61 -28.13
C ALA A 22 15.61 21.61 -28.51
N GLU A 23 15.29 21.48 -29.80
CA GLU A 23 14.32 20.48 -30.30
C GLU A 23 14.72 19.04 -29.90
N ASP A 24 16.00 18.70 -30.02
CA ASP A 24 16.49 17.35 -29.68
C ASP A 24 16.39 17.09 -28.16
N ILE A 25 16.78 18.05 -27.31
CA ILE A 25 16.66 17.94 -25.85
C ILE A 25 15.19 17.78 -25.42
N PHE A 26 14.30 18.61 -25.95
CA PHE A 26 12.88 18.51 -25.62
C PHE A 26 12.24 17.22 -26.15
N GLY A 27 12.72 16.72 -27.30
CA GLY A 27 12.30 15.44 -27.85
C GLY A 27 12.64 14.26 -26.94
N GLU A 28 13.87 14.21 -26.42
CA GLU A 28 14.31 13.16 -25.48
C GLU A 28 13.50 13.23 -24.17
N LEU A 29 13.35 14.43 -23.59
CA LEU A 29 12.54 14.62 -22.38
C LEU A 29 11.10 14.18 -22.56
N PHE A 30 10.48 14.48 -23.72
CA PHE A 30 9.11 14.07 -24.01
C PHE A 30 8.99 12.55 -24.13
N CYS A 31 9.93 11.91 -24.84
CA CYS A 31 9.95 10.44 -24.97
C CYS A 31 10.11 9.75 -23.60
N GLU A 32 10.98 10.28 -22.75
CA GLU A 32 11.20 9.75 -21.41
C GLU A 32 9.99 9.97 -20.50
N ALA A 33 9.41 11.18 -20.50
CA ALA A 33 8.19 11.49 -19.76
C ALA A 33 7.01 10.62 -20.20
N ASN A 34 6.87 10.36 -21.51
CA ASN A 34 5.83 9.47 -22.03
C ASN A 34 6.06 8.01 -21.61
N THR A 35 7.31 7.56 -21.59
CA THR A 35 7.67 6.23 -21.07
C THR A 35 7.34 6.11 -19.59
N PHE A 36 7.66 7.15 -18.80
CA PHE A 36 7.30 7.21 -17.39
C PHE A 36 5.78 7.17 -17.20
N TYR A 37 5.03 7.96 -17.98
CA TYR A 37 3.57 7.99 -17.94
C TYR A 37 2.95 6.62 -18.21
N LEU A 38 3.40 5.92 -19.26
CA LEU A 38 2.90 4.58 -19.58
C LEU A 38 3.19 3.57 -18.46
N ARG A 39 4.38 3.62 -17.87
CA ARG A 39 4.74 2.76 -16.73
C ARG A 39 3.91 3.07 -15.50
N ALA A 40 3.67 4.36 -15.22
CA ALA A 40 2.84 4.81 -14.11
C ALA A 40 1.39 4.32 -14.27
N ASN A 41 0.82 4.43 -15.47
CA ASN A 41 -0.54 3.91 -15.73
C ASN A 41 -0.60 2.37 -15.58
N SER A 42 0.38 1.65 -16.11
CA SER A 42 0.45 0.19 -15.93
C SER A 42 0.59 -0.21 -14.45
N LEU A 43 1.33 0.58 -13.67
CA LEU A 43 1.43 0.37 -12.23
C LEU A 43 0.11 0.69 -11.53
N GLN A 44 -0.58 1.76 -11.93
CA GLN A 44 -1.89 2.12 -11.39
C GLN A 44 -2.90 1.00 -11.60
N ASP A 45 -2.99 0.43 -12.81
CA ASP A 45 -3.86 -0.72 -13.11
C ASP A 45 -3.54 -1.93 -12.21
N ARG A 46 -2.25 -2.16 -11.91
CA ARG A 46 -1.82 -3.25 -11.02
C ARG A 46 -2.19 -2.97 -9.57
N ILE A 47 -2.07 -1.72 -9.11
CA ILE A 47 -2.48 -1.29 -7.78
C ILE A 47 -3.99 -1.47 -7.63
N ASP A 48 -4.78 -1.01 -8.59
CA ASP A 48 -6.24 -1.10 -8.54
C ASP A 48 -6.71 -2.55 -8.47
N ARG A 49 -6.13 -3.42 -9.32
CA ARG A 49 -6.40 -4.86 -9.29
C ARG A 49 -5.98 -5.53 -7.98
N LEU A 50 -4.85 -5.11 -7.41
CA LEU A 50 -4.37 -5.64 -6.14
C LEU A 50 -5.26 -5.19 -4.99
N ALA A 51 -5.68 -3.92 -4.95
CA ALA A 51 -6.57 -3.38 -3.94
C ALA A 51 -7.91 -4.13 -3.90
N VAL A 52 -8.48 -4.43 -5.07
CA VAL A 52 -9.69 -5.26 -5.17
C VAL A 52 -9.47 -6.68 -4.63
N LYS A 53 -8.32 -7.30 -4.92
CA LYS A 53 -8.02 -8.66 -4.42
C LYS A 53 -7.78 -8.69 -2.91
N VAL A 54 -7.05 -7.72 -2.37
CA VAL A 54 -6.76 -7.60 -0.93
C VAL A 54 -8.07 -7.39 -0.16
N THR A 55 -8.92 -6.48 -0.61
CA THR A 55 -10.21 -6.23 0.05
C THR A 55 -11.15 -7.45 0.02
N GLN A 56 -11.11 -8.28 -1.03
CA GLN A 56 -11.91 -9.51 -1.09
C GLN A 56 -11.34 -10.66 -0.24
N LEU A 57 -10.02 -10.74 -0.08
CA LEU A 57 -9.38 -11.82 0.67
C LEU A 57 -9.43 -11.62 2.20
N ASP A 58 -9.53 -10.38 2.69
CA ASP A 58 -9.10 -10.06 4.05
C ASP A 58 -10.21 -9.81 5.08
N SER A 59 -11.50 -10.02 4.79
CA SER A 59 -12.53 -9.72 5.83
C SER A 59 -13.79 -10.55 5.83
N THR A 60 -14.34 -10.94 4.69
CA THR A 60 -15.67 -11.58 4.69
C THR A 60 -15.61 -13.07 4.97
N VAL A 61 -14.72 -13.80 4.28
CA VAL A 61 -14.73 -15.28 4.35
C VAL A 61 -14.27 -15.81 5.71
N GLU A 62 -13.18 -15.27 6.28
CA GLU A 62 -12.63 -15.74 7.56
C GLU A 62 -13.56 -15.43 8.74
N GLU A 63 -14.17 -14.24 8.77
CA GLU A 63 -15.14 -13.87 9.80
C GLU A 63 -16.42 -14.71 9.70
N GLU A 64 -16.92 -14.96 8.48
CA GLU A 64 -18.07 -15.83 8.25
C GLU A 64 -17.79 -17.29 8.66
N MET A 65 -16.60 -17.82 8.36
CA MET A 65 -16.19 -19.16 8.77
C MET A 65 -16.00 -19.27 10.29
N TYR A 66 -15.47 -18.24 10.94
CA TYR A 66 -15.39 -18.15 12.40
C TYR A 66 -16.78 -18.16 13.03
N ASN A 67 -17.71 -17.37 12.48
CA ASN A 67 -19.08 -17.29 12.97
C ASN A 67 -19.91 -18.57 12.73
N LEU A 68 -19.54 -19.37 11.71
CA LEU A 68 -20.12 -20.68 11.45
C LEU A 68 -19.56 -21.79 12.36
N SER A 69 -18.42 -21.54 12.99
CA SER A 69 -17.76 -22.52 13.86
C SER A 69 -18.52 -22.72 15.18
N ASP A 70 -18.36 -23.89 15.80
CA ASP A 70 -19.02 -24.20 17.06
C ASP A 70 -18.55 -23.26 18.19
N MET A 71 -19.50 -22.52 18.75
CA MET A 71 -19.25 -21.60 19.86
C MET A 71 -18.81 -22.39 21.12
N PRO A 72 -17.78 -21.94 21.86
CA PRO A 72 -17.36 -22.64 23.07
C PRO A 72 -18.49 -22.69 24.11
N PRO A 73 -18.52 -23.73 24.98
CA PRO A 73 -19.51 -23.83 26.03
C PRO A 73 -19.54 -22.56 26.89
N PRO A 74 -20.71 -22.05 27.31
CA PRO A 74 -20.83 -20.78 28.03
C PRO A 74 -20.40 -20.91 29.51
N LEU A 75 -19.14 -21.25 29.74
CA LEU A 75 -18.55 -21.47 31.06
C LEU A 75 -18.43 -20.20 31.89
N ASN A 76 -18.64 -19.03 31.29
CA ASN A 76 -18.65 -17.75 32.00
C ASN A 76 -19.79 -17.64 33.03
N ILE A 77 -20.86 -18.41 32.89
CA ILE A 77 -21.93 -18.47 33.91
C ILE A 77 -21.45 -19.09 35.22
N LEU A 78 -20.38 -19.89 35.17
CA LEU A 78 -19.80 -20.53 36.35
C LEU A 78 -18.76 -19.63 37.03
N SER A 79 -18.35 -18.52 36.40
CA SER A 79 -17.34 -17.60 36.96
C SER A 79 -17.78 -17.02 38.31
N SER A 80 -19.08 -16.77 38.52
CA SER A 80 -19.62 -16.26 39.79
C SER A 80 -19.56 -17.26 40.94
N TYR A 81 -19.35 -18.54 40.64
CA TYR A 81 -19.29 -19.62 41.63
C TYR A 81 -17.84 -20.03 41.95
N ARG A 82 -16.85 -19.34 41.39
CA ARG A 82 -15.43 -19.63 41.63
C ARG A 82 -14.85 -18.71 42.69
N ASP A 83 -14.11 -19.29 43.62
CA ASP A 83 -13.42 -18.55 44.69
C ASP A 83 -12.16 -17.81 44.21
N ASP A 84 -11.62 -18.19 43.04
CA ASP A 84 -10.36 -17.65 42.50
C ASP A 84 -10.52 -16.37 41.67
N ASN A 85 -11.75 -15.85 41.51
CA ASN A 85 -12.10 -14.70 40.67
C ASN A 85 -11.59 -14.81 39.22
N LYS A 86 -11.32 -16.02 38.73
CA LYS A 86 -10.89 -16.25 37.34
C LYS A 86 -12.10 -16.55 36.47
N GLU A 87 -12.05 -16.08 35.22
CA GLU A 87 -13.07 -16.41 34.23
C GLU A 87 -13.07 -17.90 33.94
N GLY A 88 -14.22 -18.56 34.11
CA GLY A 88 -14.37 -20.00 33.87
C GLY A 88 -13.99 -20.40 32.44
N LEU A 89 -14.26 -19.53 31.46
CA LEU A 89 -13.93 -19.80 30.06
C LEU A 89 -12.43 -19.89 29.79
N LYS A 90 -11.58 -19.17 30.53
CA LYS A 90 -10.12 -19.21 30.37
C LYS A 90 -9.50 -20.58 30.71
N PHE A 91 -10.23 -21.43 31.44
CA PHE A 91 -9.82 -22.82 31.68
C PHE A 91 -10.08 -23.74 30.49
N TYR A 92 -10.92 -23.32 29.55
CA TYR A 92 -11.27 -24.07 28.34
C TYR A 92 -10.57 -23.50 27.10
N THR A 93 -10.55 -22.17 26.97
CA THR A 93 -9.86 -21.46 25.90
C THR A 93 -9.32 -20.13 26.41
N ASP A 94 -8.01 -19.93 26.30
CA ASP A 94 -7.34 -18.67 26.64
C ASP A 94 -6.42 -18.24 25.49
N PRO A 95 -6.84 -17.27 24.66
CA PRO A 95 -6.01 -16.71 23.59
C PRO A 95 -4.70 -16.07 24.09
N SER A 96 -4.66 -15.64 25.36
CA SER A 96 -3.48 -14.97 25.93
C SER A 96 -2.44 -15.94 26.47
N TYR A 97 -2.74 -17.25 26.53
CA TYR A 97 -1.88 -18.27 27.13
C TYR A 97 -0.46 -18.26 26.55
N PHE A 98 -0.33 -18.27 25.22
CA PHE A 98 0.97 -18.30 24.54
C PHE A 98 1.79 -17.04 24.80
N PHE A 99 1.15 -15.87 24.83
CA PHE A 99 1.82 -14.61 25.12
C PHE A 99 2.33 -14.58 26.57
N HIS A 100 1.51 -15.01 27.53
CA HIS A 100 1.92 -15.10 28.94
C HIS A 100 3.09 -16.08 29.12
N LEU A 101 3.01 -17.26 28.51
CA LEU A 101 4.08 -18.26 28.55
C LEU A 101 5.39 -17.72 27.96
N TRP A 102 5.30 -17.07 26.80
CA TRP A 102 6.45 -16.45 26.16
C TRP A 102 7.06 -15.37 27.05
N LYS A 103 6.23 -14.49 27.61
CA LYS A 103 6.65 -13.41 28.51
C LYS A 103 7.36 -13.97 29.75
N GLU A 104 6.81 -14.99 30.38
CA GLU A 104 7.42 -15.66 31.54
C GLU A 104 8.76 -16.29 31.17
N THR A 105 8.85 -16.96 30.03
CA THR A 105 10.09 -17.58 29.54
C THR A 105 11.19 -16.53 29.31
N MET A 106 10.84 -15.42 28.65
CA MET A 106 11.80 -14.36 28.33
C MET A 106 12.27 -13.62 29.59
N LEU A 107 11.35 -13.25 30.49
CA LEU A 107 11.69 -12.55 31.72
C LEU A 107 12.43 -13.43 32.75
N SER A 108 12.22 -14.75 32.70
CA SER A 108 12.92 -15.71 33.57
C SER A 108 14.32 -16.04 33.06
N SER A 109 14.64 -15.72 31.80
CA SER A 109 15.94 -15.97 31.18
C SER A 109 16.96 -14.84 31.42
N ASP A 110 16.53 -13.71 31.99
CA ASP A 110 17.38 -12.56 32.37
C ASP A 110 17.76 -12.56 33.88
N ALA A 111 17.54 -13.67 34.61
CA ALA A 111 17.82 -13.82 36.05
C ALA A 111 18.91 -14.86 36.35
#